data_AF-A0AAV0ZT23-F1
#
_entry.id   AF-A0AAV0ZT23-F1
#
_cell.length_a   1.000
_cell.length_b   1.000
_cell.length_c   1.000
_cell.angle_alpha   90.00
_cell.angle_beta   90.00
_cell.angle_gamma   90.00
#
_symmetry.space_group_name_H-M   'P 1'
#
loop_
_entity.id
_entity.type
_entity.pdbx_description
1 polymer ?
#
loop_
_entity_poly.entity_id
_entity_poly.type
_entity_poly.pdbx_seq_one_letter_code
_entity_poly.pdbx_strand_id
1 'polypeptide(L)'
;MSDLSKDISKDLSKDLSKDLSKDLSKEESVQIREVWNDNLVEEFALIREVVDDFNYAAMDTEFPGVVLRPVGVFKHINDFNYQTFRFSTSSSRFDSSSDLIRLVNNSLEMSNLSSKGDSVQIREFPDAVLRPIGVFKHITDYNYQTLKDNVDMLNLIQLGLTFSDENGNLPTCGTGNPCIWQFNFSEDLTGIDGDQYQFGKLLMSSGMVLNDNIKWITFYGGYGFGYLLKLLTCRTLPDRQTGFFDLINIYFPMLYDIKHLMKFCNGIHGDLNKLVELLEVERVGVDHQSGSDSFLTAGAFRELSDTFFNGETEKYSGVLYGLGDETD
;
A
#
# COMPACT_ATOMS: atom_id res chain seq x y z
N MET A 1 -63.66 20.80 -15.47
CA MET A 1 -63.42 19.55 -14.70
C MET A 1 -62.57 18.53 -15.49
N SER A 2 -61.94 18.90 -16.63
CA SER A 2 -61.21 17.97 -17.51
C SER A 2 -59.68 18.11 -17.51
N ASP A 3 -59.13 19.22 -16.99
CA ASP A 3 -57.69 19.46 -17.00
C ASP A 3 -57.02 19.03 -15.69
N LEU A 4 -57.71 19.21 -14.56
CA LEU A 4 -57.15 18.85 -13.25
C LEU A 4 -56.96 17.33 -13.07
N SER A 5 -57.78 16.48 -13.70
CA SER A 5 -57.62 15.01 -13.58
C SER A 5 -56.53 14.46 -14.50
N LYS A 6 -56.16 15.16 -15.58
CA LYS A 6 -55.08 14.74 -16.48
C LYS A 6 -53.72 15.04 -15.87
N ASP A 7 -53.58 16.16 -15.18
CA ASP A 7 -52.33 16.53 -14.50
C ASP A 7 -52.05 15.62 -13.29
N ILE A 8 -53.07 15.32 -12.47
CA ILE A 8 -52.93 14.39 -11.33
C ILE A 8 -52.53 12.98 -11.81
N SER A 9 -53.10 12.50 -12.92
CA SER A 9 -52.74 11.18 -13.48
C SER A 9 -51.31 11.13 -14.02
N LYS A 10 -50.77 12.25 -14.51
CA LYS A 10 -49.42 12.33 -15.06
C LYS A 10 -48.38 12.40 -13.95
N ASP A 11 -48.66 13.14 -12.89
CA ASP A 11 -47.79 13.24 -11.71
C ASP A 11 -47.76 11.94 -10.93
N LEU A 12 -48.90 11.26 -10.70
CA LEU A 12 -48.89 9.93 -10.08
C LEU A 12 -48.11 8.89 -10.89
N SER A 13 -48.18 8.95 -12.23
CA SER A 13 -47.42 8.03 -13.09
C SER A 13 -45.92 8.30 -13.05
N LYS A 14 -45.53 9.57 -12.93
CA LYS A 14 -44.13 9.98 -12.76
C LYS A 14 -43.60 9.55 -11.42
N ASP A 15 -44.33 9.77 -10.34
CA ASP A 15 -43.92 9.37 -9.00
C ASP A 15 -43.85 7.83 -8.86
N LEU A 16 -44.81 7.08 -9.41
CA LEU A 16 -44.72 5.62 -9.45
C LEU A 16 -43.53 5.12 -10.29
N SER A 17 -43.21 5.77 -11.41
CA SER A 17 -42.05 5.42 -12.25
C SER A 17 -40.73 5.78 -11.56
N LYS A 18 -40.72 6.83 -10.74
CA LYS A 18 -39.58 7.29 -9.97
C LYS A 18 -39.32 6.36 -8.78
N ASP A 19 -40.39 5.92 -8.10
CA ASP A 19 -40.31 4.94 -7.02
C ASP A 19 -39.97 3.54 -7.54
N LEU A 20 -40.49 3.10 -8.69
CA LEU A 20 -40.04 1.87 -9.35
C LEU A 20 -38.57 1.96 -9.80
N SER A 21 -38.12 3.11 -10.32
CA SER A 21 -36.71 3.30 -10.70
C SER A 21 -35.77 3.34 -9.49
N LYS A 22 -36.28 3.72 -8.31
CA LYS A 22 -35.52 3.75 -7.06
C LYS A 22 -35.30 2.36 -6.45
N ASP A 23 -36.23 1.43 -6.70
CA ASP A 23 -36.10 0.02 -6.31
C ASP A 23 -35.31 -0.83 -7.32
N LEU A 24 -35.08 -0.32 -8.54
CA LEU A 24 -34.28 -0.95 -9.59
C LEU A 24 -32.81 -0.48 -9.64
N SER A 25 -32.41 0.45 -8.78
CA SER A 25 -31.01 0.80 -8.51
C SER A 25 -30.58 0.27 -7.15
N LYS A 26 -30.57 -1.07 -6.98
CA LYS A 26 -29.51 -1.64 -6.14
C LYS A 26 -28.22 -1.40 -6.93
N GLU A 27 -27.63 -0.22 -6.77
CA GLU A 27 -26.28 0.04 -7.24
C GLU A 27 -25.40 -1.09 -6.72
N GLU A 28 -24.74 -1.80 -7.64
CA GLU A 28 -23.68 -2.78 -7.37
C GLU A 28 -22.48 -2.04 -6.77
N SER A 29 -22.66 -1.44 -5.60
CA SER A 29 -21.61 -0.76 -4.87
C SER A 29 -20.66 -1.82 -4.33
N VAL A 30 -19.37 -1.67 -4.66
CA VAL A 30 -18.32 -2.55 -4.13
C VAL A 30 -18.30 -2.41 -2.60
N GLN A 31 -18.45 -3.54 -1.92
CA GLN A 31 -18.48 -3.61 -0.46
C GLN A 31 -17.06 -3.65 0.11
N ILE A 32 -16.73 -2.70 0.99
CA ILE A 32 -15.50 -2.76 1.79
C ILE A 32 -15.78 -3.62 3.03
N ARG A 33 -15.04 -4.71 3.17
CA ARG A 33 -15.11 -5.65 4.30
C ARG A 33 -14.08 -5.22 5.33
N GLU A 34 -14.55 -4.54 6.38
CA GLU A 34 -13.72 -4.16 7.53
C GLU A 34 -13.36 -5.40 8.34
N VAL A 35 -12.06 -5.68 8.41
CA VAL A 35 -11.51 -6.83 9.14
C VAL A 35 -10.79 -6.35 10.39
N TRP A 36 -11.19 -6.89 11.52
CA TRP A 36 -10.64 -6.70 12.84
C TRP A 36 -10.29 -8.08 13.43
N ASN A 37 -9.74 -8.11 14.63
CA ASN A 37 -9.31 -9.37 15.25
C ASN A 37 -10.47 -10.37 15.50
N ASP A 38 -11.70 -9.89 15.69
CA ASP A 38 -12.87 -10.71 16.00
C ASP A 38 -13.45 -11.45 14.78
N ASN A 39 -13.37 -10.87 13.57
CA ASN A 39 -13.82 -11.50 12.32
C ASN A 39 -12.66 -11.97 11.41
N LEU A 40 -11.41 -11.82 11.84
CA LEU A 40 -10.21 -12.13 11.04
C LEU A 40 -10.23 -13.56 10.45
N VAL A 41 -10.60 -14.54 11.25
CA VAL A 41 -10.62 -15.96 10.83
C VAL A 41 -11.68 -16.21 9.76
N GLU A 42 -12.84 -15.58 9.90
CA GLU A 42 -14.00 -15.72 9.00
C GLU A 42 -13.69 -15.09 7.64
N GLU A 43 -13.09 -13.90 7.65
CA GLU A 43 -12.71 -13.21 6.42
C GLU A 43 -11.57 -13.93 5.69
N PHE A 44 -10.60 -14.51 6.41
CA PHE A 44 -9.62 -15.39 5.77
C PHE A 44 -10.21 -16.71 5.25
N ALA A 45 -11.33 -17.19 5.79
CA ALA A 45 -12.03 -18.34 5.21
C ALA A 45 -12.60 -17.98 3.84
N LEU A 46 -13.21 -16.80 3.71
CA LEU A 46 -13.70 -16.29 2.42
C LEU A 46 -12.56 -16.09 1.42
N ILE A 47 -11.41 -15.53 1.84
CA ILE A 47 -10.24 -15.37 0.96
C ILE A 47 -9.78 -16.71 0.40
N ARG A 48 -9.71 -17.76 1.23
CA ARG A 48 -9.32 -19.11 0.79
C ARG A 48 -10.27 -19.70 -0.25
N GLU A 49 -11.55 -19.31 -0.24
CA GLU A 49 -12.53 -19.80 -1.21
C GLU A 49 -12.39 -19.13 -2.58
N VAL A 50 -11.81 -17.92 -2.64
CA VAL A 50 -11.79 -17.11 -3.87
C VAL A 50 -10.41 -16.97 -4.50
N VAL A 51 -9.33 -17.19 -3.75
CA VAL A 51 -7.96 -16.85 -4.18
C VAL A 51 -7.50 -17.62 -5.43
N ASP A 52 -8.04 -18.82 -5.68
CA ASP A 52 -7.70 -19.63 -6.86
C ASP A 52 -8.37 -19.10 -8.14
N ASP A 53 -9.57 -18.54 -8.03
CA ASP A 53 -10.35 -17.98 -9.16
C ASP A 53 -10.04 -16.48 -9.38
N PHE A 54 -9.72 -15.75 -8.31
CA PHE A 54 -9.43 -14.32 -8.28
C PHE A 54 -7.97 -14.09 -7.88
N ASN A 55 -7.05 -14.50 -8.76
CA ASN A 55 -5.64 -14.65 -8.46
C ASN A 55 -4.79 -13.36 -8.61
N TYR A 56 -5.40 -12.23 -8.95
CA TYR A 56 -4.73 -10.92 -8.92
C TYR A 56 -4.99 -10.28 -7.55
N ALA A 57 -3.96 -10.13 -6.72
CA ALA A 57 -4.05 -9.59 -5.38
C ALA A 57 -3.39 -8.20 -5.32
N ALA A 58 -4.17 -7.15 -5.51
CA ALA A 58 -3.71 -5.78 -5.33
C ALA A 58 -3.72 -5.38 -3.87
N MET A 59 -2.65 -4.72 -3.43
CA MET A 59 -2.47 -4.31 -2.04
C MET A 59 -2.08 -2.84 -1.91
N ASP A 60 -2.50 -2.26 -0.79
CA ASP A 60 -2.02 -0.99 -0.27
C ASP A 60 -1.90 -1.05 1.26
N THR A 61 -1.06 -0.21 1.86
CA THR A 61 -0.78 -0.25 3.30
C THR A 61 -0.71 1.15 3.90
N GLU A 62 -1.34 1.35 5.05
CA GLU A 62 -1.16 2.54 5.88
C GLU A 62 -0.28 2.22 7.09
N PHE A 63 0.69 3.10 7.37
CA PHE A 63 1.65 2.97 8.47
C PHE A 63 2.07 4.38 8.96
N PRO A 64 2.72 4.51 10.14
CA PRO A 64 3.05 5.81 10.76
C PRO A 64 4.05 6.71 9.99
N GLY A 65 4.33 6.41 8.71
CA GLY A 65 5.30 7.12 7.89
C GLY A 65 6.76 6.74 8.20
N VAL A 66 7.67 7.64 7.84
CA VAL A 66 9.13 7.45 7.97
C VAL A 66 9.66 8.31 9.11
N VAL A 67 9.92 7.67 10.25
CA VAL A 67 10.46 8.30 11.47
C VAL A 67 11.99 8.16 11.53
N LEU A 68 12.55 7.08 10.98
CA LEU A 68 13.99 6.84 10.97
C LEU A 68 14.58 7.19 9.61
N ARG A 69 15.66 7.98 9.58
CA ARG A 69 16.40 8.30 8.34
C ARG A 69 17.89 8.17 8.57
N PRO A 70 18.58 7.17 7.99
CA PRO A 70 20.02 7.03 8.17
C PRO A 70 20.78 8.31 7.80
N VAL A 71 21.78 8.68 8.60
CA VAL A 71 22.82 9.62 8.15
C VAL A 71 23.83 8.83 7.36
N GLY A 72 23.68 8.91 6.04
CA GLY A 72 24.64 8.35 5.11
C GLY A 72 25.82 9.29 4.89
N VAL A 73 27.04 8.74 4.91
CA VAL A 73 28.15 9.35 4.18
C VAL A 73 28.08 8.83 2.74
N PHE A 74 27.52 9.65 1.85
CA PHE A 74 27.45 9.34 0.41
C PHE A 74 28.78 9.67 -0.26
N LYS A 75 29.20 8.87 -1.23
CA LYS A 75 30.38 9.22 -2.05
C LYS A 75 30.18 10.53 -2.83
N HIS A 76 28.93 10.90 -3.12
CA HIS A 76 28.57 12.14 -3.81
C HIS A 76 27.50 12.92 -3.02
N ILE A 77 27.79 14.19 -2.72
CA ILE A 77 26.92 15.06 -1.90
C ILE A 77 25.59 15.43 -2.57
N ASN A 78 25.54 15.35 -3.90
CA ASN A 78 24.32 15.64 -4.67
C ASN A 78 23.23 14.58 -4.46
N ASP A 79 23.62 13.32 -4.22
CA ASP A 79 22.68 12.21 -3.99
C ASP A 79 21.95 12.38 -2.65
N PHE A 80 22.67 12.87 -1.63
CA PHE A 80 22.10 13.21 -0.32
C PHE A 80 21.09 14.36 -0.40
N ASN A 81 21.45 15.44 -1.10
CA ASN A 81 20.60 16.62 -1.25
C ASN A 81 19.31 16.31 -2.04
N TYR A 82 19.42 15.51 -3.11
CA TYR A 82 18.26 15.08 -3.88
C TYR A 82 17.30 14.23 -3.05
N GLN A 83 17.81 13.34 -2.20
CA GLN A 83 16.95 12.49 -1.36
C GLN A 83 16.24 13.23 -0.24
N THR A 84 16.93 14.14 0.45
CA THR A 84 16.29 14.99 1.45
C THR A 84 15.12 15.76 0.84
N PHE A 85 15.29 16.25 -0.40
CA PHE A 85 14.25 16.93 -1.15
C PHE A 85 13.12 15.99 -1.62
N ARG A 86 13.43 14.84 -2.21
CA ARG A 86 12.43 13.92 -2.78
C ARG A 86 11.50 13.32 -1.72
N PHE A 87 12.02 12.98 -0.54
CA PHE A 87 11.21 12.51 0.58
C PHE A 87 10.38 13.64 1.22
N SER A 88 10.81 14.90 1.16
CA SER A 88 9.99 16.03 1.62
C SER A 88 8.81 16.31 0.69
N THR A 89 8.93 15.97 -0.60
CA THR A 89 7.85 16.14 -1.59
C THR A 89 6.94 14.91 -1.74
N SER A 90 7.41 13.71 -1.37
CA SER A 90 6.59 12.48 -1.35
C SER A 90 5.96 12.19 0.01
N SER A 91 6.46 12.83 1.06
CA SER A 91 5.81 12.93 2.37
C SER A 91 4.97 14.21 2.40
N SER A 92 3.97 14.33 1.53
CA SER A 92 2.94 15.37 1.63
C SER A 92 2.03 15.10 2.83
N ARG A 93 2.58 15.12 4.05
CA ARG A 93 1.85 15.14 5.32
C ARG A 93 2.68 15.88 6.37
N PHE A 94 2.88 17.18 6.17
CA PHE A 94 3.01 18.18 7.24
C PHE A 94 2.37 19.47 6.72
N ASP A 95 1.17 19.77 7.22
CA ASP A 95 0.35 20.89 6.80
C ASP A 95 0.76 22.16 7.56
N SER A 96 1.91 22.75 7.19
CA SER A 96 2.23 24.19 7.40
C SER A 96 3.68 24.50 7.00
N SER A 97 3.86 25.60 6.26
CA SER A 97 5.17 26.20 5.90
C SER A 97 6.05 26.59 7.10
N SER A 98 5.55 26.51 8.35
CA SER A 98 6.33 26.75 9.57
C SER A 98 7.26 25.60 9.97
N ASP A 99 6.94 24.37 9.57
CA ASP A 99 7.65 23.17 10.08
C ASP A 99 8.93 22.87 9.28
N LEU A 100 8.95 23.27 8.00
CA LEU A 100 10.15 23.24 7.16
C LEU A 100 11.24 24.20 7.65
N ILE A 101 10.86 25.34 8.25
CA ILE A 101 11.82 26.33 8.79
C ILE A 101 12.49 25.82 10.07
N ARG A 102 11.85 24.93 10.85
CA ARG A 102 12.50 24.23 11.99
C ARG A 102 13.48 23.15 11.53
N LEU A 103 13.21 22.49 10.41
CA LEU A 103 14.03 21.39 9.88
C LEU A 103 15.40 21.85 9.37
N VAL A 104 15.46 23.04 8.76
CA VAL A 104 16.73 23.62 8.27
C VAL A 104 17.58 24.15 9.43
N ASN A 105 16.97 24.73 10.46
CA ASN A 105 17.71 25.31 11.59
C ASN A 105 18.32 24.26 12.55
N ASN A 106 17.73 23.06 12.64
CA ASN A 106 18.24 22.00 13.52
C ASN A 106 19.41 21.18 12.94
N SER A 107 19.78 21.39 11.67
CA SER A 107 20.95 20.71 11.07
C SER A 107 22.29 21.36 11.47
N LEU A 108 22.28 22.47 12.19
CA LEU A 108 23.50 23.21 12.60
C LEU A 108 24.01 22.89 14.02
N GLU A 109 23.29 22.13 14.85
CA GLU A 109 23.75 21.83 16.22
C GLU A 109 24.42 20.45 16.42
N MET A 110 24.47 19.60 15.39
CA MET A 110 25.08 18.26 15.53
C MET A 110 26.61 18.21 15.43
N SER A 111 27.32 19.34 15.38
CA SER A 111 28.79 19.33 15.30
C SER A 111 29.53 19.20 16.65
N ASN A 112 28.85 19.07 17.79
CA ASN A 112 29.51 19.19 19.11
C ASN A 112 29.32 18.04 20.11
N LEU A 113 28.79 16.88 19.72
CA LEU A 113 28.63 15.74 20.65
C LEU A 113 29.34 14.48 20.14
N SER A 114 30.67 14.56 20.11
CA SER A 114 31.56 13.41 20.15
C SER A 114 32.52 13.60 21.32
N SER A 115 32.10 13.23 22.54
CA SER A 115 33.03 12.68 23.51
C SER A 115 32.31 11.95 24.64
N LYS A 116 32.85 10.77 24.95
CA LYS A 116 32.59 9.89 26.09
C LYS A 116 31.37 8.99 25.95
N GLY A 117 31.69 7.72 25.73
CA GLY A 117 30.75 6.62 25.87
C GLY A 117 30.24 6.56 27.30
N ASP A 118 28.92 6.44 27.41
CA ASP A 118 28.18 5.81 28.47
C ASP A 118 26.77 5.55 27.93
N SER A 119 26.12 4.50 28.44
CA SER A 119 24.78 4.04 28.11
C SER A 119 23.78 5.19 27.93
N VAL A 120 23.23 5.35 26.72
CA VAL A 120 22.23 6.37 26.40
C VAL A 120 20.90 5.98 27.01
N GLN A 121 20.46 6.70 28.05
CA GLN A 121 19.07 6.68 28.48
C GLN A 121 18.21 7.39 27.43
N ILE A 122 17.29 6.64 26.83
CA ILE A 122 16.35 7.16 25.83
C ILE A 122 15.30 7.99 26.55
N ARG A 123 15.28 9.30 26.31
CA ARG A 123 14.16 10.20 26.63
C ARG A 123 13.32 10.32 25.37
N GLU A 124 12.04 9.96 25.46
CA GLU A 124 11.09 10.08 24.35
C GLU A 124 10.91 11.55 23.94
N PHE A 125 11.14 11.84 22.67
CA PHE A 125 10.78 13.08 22.01
C PHE A 125 9.92 12.74 20.78
N PRO A 126 8.62 13.04 20.77
CA PRO A 126 7.69 12.58 19.74
C PRO A 126 7.96 13.09 18.32
N ASP A 127 8.90 14.03 18.13
CA ASP A 127 9.23 14.63 16.82
C ASP A 127 10.69 14.39 16.38
N ALA A 128 11.43 13.48 17.02
CA ALA A 128 12.83 13.24 16.72
C ALA A 128 13.01 12.24 15.57
N VAL A 129 13.41 12.72 14.38
CA VAL A 129 13.92 11.85 13.31
C VAL A 129 15.26 11.26 13.74
N LEU A 130 15.28 9.98 14.10
CA LEU A 130 16.53 9.32 14.47
C LEU A 130 17.36 9.02 13.22
N ARG A 131 18.67 9.19 13.36
CA ARG A 131 19.62 9.14 12.26
C ARG A 131 20.73 8.11 12.45
N PRO A 132 20.52 6.83 12.11
CA PRO A 132 21.57 5.81 12.18
C PRO A 132 22.70 6.12 11.20
N ILE A 133 23.96 6.04 11.63
CA ILE A 133 25.12 6.37 10.79
C ILE A 133 25.46 5.17 9.89
N GLY A 134 25.51 5.38 8.57
CA GLY A 134 25.83 4.33 7.59
C GLY A 134 26.74 4.82 6.45
N VAL A 135 27.44 3.88 5.83
CA VAL A 135 28.20 4.12 4.59
C VAL A 135 27.50 3.36 3.46
N PHE A 136 26.86 4.09 2.55
CA PHE A 136 26.06 3.52 1.48
C PHE A 136 26.82 3.61 0.15
N LYS A 137 26.88 2.52 -0.59
CA LYS A 137 27.54 2.48 -1.91
C LYS A 137 26.59 2.95 -2.99
N HIS A 138 25.33 2.51 -2.91
CA HIS A 138 24.28 2.83 -3.86
C HIS A 138 23.08 3.46 -3.16
N ILE A 139 22.26 4.16 -3.94
CA ILE A 139 21.05 4.81 -3.43
C ILE A 139 20.01 3.78 -2.96
N THR A 140 19.99 2.61 -3.59
CA THR A 140 19.11 1.50 -3.28
C THR A 140 19.47 0.84 -1.95
N ASP A 141 20.77 0.82 -1.58
CA ASP A 141 21.22 0.41 -0.24
C ASP A 141 20.65 1.35 0.85
N TYR A 142 20.70 2.66 0.59
CA TYR A 142 20.18 3.68 1.51
C TYR A 142 18.65 3.57 1.65
N ASN A 143 17.95 3.42 0.54
CA ASN A 143 16.50 3.25 0.53
C ASN A 143 16.11 1.98 1.31
N TYR A 144 16.81 0.88 1.07
CA TYR A 144 16.56 -0.38 1.79
C TYR A 144 16.82 -0.24 3.28
N GLN A 145 17.94 0.35 3.69
CA GLN A 145 18.22 0.55 5.12
C GLN A 145 17.15 1.41 5.80
N THR A 146 16.71 2.47 5.12
CA THR A 146 15.63 3.33 5.62
C THR A 146 14.34 2.54 5.80
N LEU A 147 13.95 1.75 4.79
CA LEU A 147 12.78 0.86 4.87
C LEU A 147 12.92 -0.13 6.03
N LYS A 148 14.05 -0.85 6.10
CA LYS A 148 14.35 -1.85 7.13
C LYS A 148 14.15 -1.27 8.53
N ASP A 149 14.83 -0.16 8.82
CA ASP A 149 14.82 0.43 10.15
C ASP A 149 13.39 0.83 10.56
N ASN A 150 12.63 1.45 9.66
CA ASN A 150 11.26 1.88 9.96
C ASN A 150 10.30 0.69 10.10
N VAL A 151 10.37 -0.29 9.21
CA VAL A 151 9.51 -1.48 9.28
C VAL A 151 9.79 -2.30 10.54
N ASP A 152 11.06 -2.44 10.94
CA ASP A 152 11.41 -3.17 12.16
C ASP A 152 10.89 -2.45 13.42
N MET A 153 10.94 -1.11 13.44
CA MET A 153 10.57 -0.29 14.60
C MET A 153 9.06 -0.01 14.72
N LEU A 154 8.37 0.15 13.60
CA LEU A 154 6.97 0.61 13.56
C LEU A 154 6.01 -0.56 13.30
N ASN A 155 4.74 -0.30 13.57
CA ASN A 155 3.64 -1.23 13.34
C ASN A 155 2.87 -0.84 12.08
N LEU A 156 2.37 -1.85 11.37
CA LEU A 156 1.40 -1.67 10.29
C LEU A 156 0.06 -1.24 10.90
N ILE A 157 -0.62 -0.25 10.31
CA ILE A 157 -1.91 0.26 10.80
C ILE A 157 -3.06 -0.37 10.00
N GLN A 158 -2.97 -0.35 8.67
CA GLN A 158 -3.94 -1.02 7.81
C GLN A 158 -3.28 -1.71 6.61
N LEU A 159 -3.96 -2.74 6.11
CA LEU A 159 -3.67 -3.40 4.83
C LEU A 159 -4.98 -3.52 4.04
N GLY A 160 -4.98 -3.02 2.82
CA GLY A 160 -6.03 -3.23 1.85
C GLY A 160 -5.68 -4.39 0.94
N LEU A 161 -6.68 -5.24 0.64
CA LEU A 161 -6.56 -6.29 -0.35
C LEU A 161 -7.76 -6.28 -1.29
N THR A 162 -7.48 -6.18 -2.58
CA THR A 162 -8.46 -6.31 -3.65
C THR A 162 -8.07 -7.50 -4.50
N PHE A 163 -8.97 -8.47 -4.60
CA PHE A 163 -8.81 -9.64 -5.46
C PHE A 163 -9.60 -9.46 -6.74
N SER A 164 -8.99 -9.77 -7.88
CA SER A 164 -9.68 -9.81 -9.16
C SER A 164 -9.30 -11.04 -9.99
N ASP A 165 -10.19 -11.42 -10.91
CA ASP A 165 -9.86 -12.34 -11.99
C ASP A 165 -9.07 -11.62 -13.10
N GLU A 166 -8.73 -12.35 -14.16
CA GLU A 166 -8.04 -11.83 -15.34
C GLU A 166 -8.81 -10.75 -16.12
N ASN A 167 -10.12 -10.64 -15.89
CA ASN A 167 -11.00 -9.67 -16.52
C ASN A 167 -11.27 -8.44 -15.64
N GLY A 168 -10.77 -8.44 -14.39
CA GLY A 168 -11.01 -7.38 -13.42
C GLY A 168 -12.30 -7.55 -12.61
N ASN A 169 -12.99 -8.70 -12.73
CA ASN A 169 -14.16 -8.98 -11.89
C ASN A 169 -13.72 -9.25 -10.45
N LEU A 170 -14.49 -8.78 -9.48
CA LEU A 170 -14.23 -8.98 -8.06
C LEU A 170 -15.07 -10.13 -7.49
N PRO A 171 -14.61 -10.80 -6.42
CA PRO A 171 -15.41 -11.80 -5.72
C PRO A 171 -16.61 -11.16 -5.02
N THR A 172 -17.71 -11.89 -4.93
CA THR A 172 -18.93 -11.43 -4.23
C THR A 172 -19.13 -12.06 -2.85
N CYS A 173 -18.31 -13.05 -2.48
CA CYS A 173 -18.34 -13.74 -1.18
C CYS A 173 -19.76 -14.10 -0.69
N GLY A 174 -20.61 -14.59 -1.59
CA GLY A 174 -21.99 -15.00 -1.27
C GLY A 174 -22.99 -13.86 -0.98
N THR A 175 -22.59 -12.59 -1.03
CA THR A 175 -23.47 -11.43 -0.76
C THR A 175 -24.20 -10.93 -2.00
N GLY A 176 -23.72 -11.29 -3.19
CA GLY A 176 -24.21 -10.81 -4.49
C GLY A 176 -23.63 -9.46 -4.91
N ASN A 177 -22.87 -8.79 -4.03
CA ASN A 177 -22.16 -7.55 -4.36
C ASN A 177 -20.64 -7.83 -4.40
N PRO A 178 -19.90 -7.25 -5.36
CA PRO A 178 -18.44 -7.22 -5.34
C PRO A 178 -17.87 -6.79 -3.98
N CYS A 179 -16.75 -7.34 -3.55
CA CYS A 179 -16.15 -6.97 -2.28
C CYS A 179 -14.62 -6.90 -2.29
N ILE A 180 -14.10 -6.08 -1.38
CA ILE A 180 -12.67 -5.86 -1.11
C ILE A 180 -12.42 -5.88 0.40
N TRP A 181 -11.20 -6.12 0.85
CA TRP A 181 -10.86 -6.27 2.26
C TRP A 181 -10.03 -5.10 2.78
N GLN A 182 -10.34 -4.64 3.98
CA GLN A 182 -9.55 -3.69 4.74
C GLN A 182 -9.24 -4.27 6.12
N PHE A 183 -7.99 -4.68 6.33
CA PHE A 183 -7.51 -5.17 7.60
C PHE A 183 -7.05 -4.01 8.47
N ASN A 184 -7.58 -3.95 9.68
CA ASN A 184 -7.27 -2.92 10.67
C ASN A 184 -6.49 -3.55 11.83
N PHE A 185 -5.31 -3.01 12.12
CA PHE A 185 -4.43 -3.49 13.18
C PHE A 185 -4.46 -2.52 14.37
N SER A 186 -4.61 -3.07 15.57
CA SER A 186 -4.58 -2.35 16.84
C SER A 186 -3.14 -2.14 17.29
N GLU A 187 -2.85 -0.95 17.81
CA GLU A 187 -1.53 -0.61 18.36
C GLU A 187 -1.20 -1.40 19.65
N ASP A 188 -2.22 -1.89 20.36
CA ASP A 188 -2.13 -2.37 21.75
C ASP A 188 -1.75 -3.86 21.90
N LEU A 189 -1.62 -4.64 20.83
CA LEU A 189 -1.43 -6.09 20.93
C LEU A 189 0.00 -6.54 20.61
N THR A 190 0.93 -6.18 21.50
CA THR A 190 2.26 -6.81 21.51
C THR A 190 2.18 -8.22 22.10
N GLY A 191 2.48 -9.27 21.33
CA GLY A 191 2.57 -10.64 21.84
C GLY A 191 2.23 -11.76 20.85
N ILE A 192 2.34 -13.01 21.31
CA ILE A 192 2.05 -14.25 20.54
C ILE A 192 0.55 -14.39 20.21
N ASP A 193 -0.31 -13.58 20.84
CA ASP A 193 -1.75 -13.53 20.58
C ASP A 193 -2.19 -12.21 19.92
N GLY A 194 -1.23 -11.41 19.43
CA GLY A 194 -1.55 -10.16 18.75
C GLY A 194 -2.19 -10.37 17.38
N ASP A 195 -3.03 -9.42 16.97
CA ASP A 195 -3.71 -9.40 15.68
C ASP A 195 -2.75 -9.57 14.49
N GLN A 196 -1.59 -8.92 14.54
CA GLN A 196 -0.51 -9.04 13.55
C GLN A 196 0.07 -10.46 13.46
N TYR A 197 0.21 -11.14 14.61
CA TYR A 197 0.70 -12.52 14.64
C TYR A 197 -0.36 -13.50 14.09
N GLN A 198 -1.63 -13.33 14.46
CA GLN A 198 -2.71 -14.15 13.92
C GLN A 198 -2.89 -13.91 12.42
N PHE A 199 -2.80 -12.66 11.96
CA PHE A 199 -2.81 -12.31 10.55
C PHE A 199 -1.70 -13.03 9.79
N GLY A 200 -0.45 -12.98 10.28
CA GLY A 200 0.69 -13.66 9.64
C GLY A 200 0.46 -15.17 9.50
N LYS A 201 -0.09 -15.83 10.52
CA LYS A 201 -0.44 -17.27 10.47
C LYS A 201 -1.54 -17.57 9.45
N LEU A 202 -2.57 -16.75 9.40
CA LEU A 202 -3.69 -16.94 8.47
C LEU A 202 -3.25 -16.68 7.03
N LEU A 203 -2.45 -15.64 6.79
CA LEU A 203 -1.84 -15.35 5.48
C LEU A 203 -0.93 -16.48 5.02
N MET A 204 -0.10 -17.04 5.90
CA MET A 204 0.76 -18.19 5.57
C MET A 204 -0.04 -19.42 5.09
N SER A 205 -1.28 -19.57 5.59
CA SER A 205 -2.16 -20.71 5.29
C SER A 205 -3.33 -20.34 4.37
N SER A 206 -3.29 -19.18 3.72
CA SER A 206 -4.39 -18.71 2.86
C SER A 206 -4.26 -19.17 1.41
N GLY A 207 -3.07 -19.61 0.99
CA GLY A 207 -2.75 -19.87 -0.41
C GLY A 207 -2.25 -18.64 -1.18
N MET A 208 -2.20 -17.46 -0.55
CA MET A 208 -1.76 -16.21 -1.21
C MET A 208 -0.25 -16.06 -1.35
N VAL A 209 0.52 -16.70 -0.46
CA VAL A 209 1.99 -16.60 -0.41
C VAL A 209 2.59 -17.96 -0.73
N LEU A 210 3.85 -17.99 -1.16
CA LEU A 210 4.53 -19.20 -1.63
C LEU A 210 3.79 -19.87 -2.81
N ASN A 211 3.04 -19.08 -3.58
CA ASN A 211 2.19 -19.53 -4.68
C ASN A 211 2.42 -18.66 -5.92
N ASP A 212 2.91 -19.26 -7.00
CA ASP A 212 3.22 -18.61 -8.28
C ASP A 212 1.99 -18.34 -9.15
N ASN A 213 0.83 -18.90 -8.78
CA ASN A 213 -0.43 -18.56 -9.43
C ASN A 213 -0.97 -17.19 -8.99
N ILE A 214 -0.54 -16.68 -7.83
CA ILE A 214 -1.01 -15.42 -7.27
C ILE A 214 -0.13 -14.27 -7.74
N LYS A 215 -0.74 -13.31 -8.41
CA LYS A 215 -0.08 -12.10 -8.93
C LYS A 215 -0.30 -10.96 -7.96
N TRP A 216 0.71 -10.67 -7.15
CA TRP A 216 0.67 -9.53 -6.24
C TRP A 216 0.88 -8.23 -7.00
N ILE A 217 0.06 -7.23 -6.71
CA ILE A 217 0.12 -5.91 -7.37
C ILE A 217 0.21 -4.84 -6.30
N THR A 218 1.07 -3.85 -6.53
CA THR A 218 1.21 -2.71 -5.62
C THR A 218 1.59 -1.44 -6.36
N PHE A 219 1.44 -0.29 -5.72
CA PHE A 219 1.98 0.97 -6.18
C PHE A 219 3.08 1.44 -5.21
N TYR A 220 4.34 1.39 -5.64
CA TYR A 220 5.49 1.77 -4.79
C TYR A 220 5.55 1.00 -3.46
N GLY A 221 5.27 -0.30 -3.51
CA GLY A 221 4.94 -1.13 -2.34
C GLY A 221 6.11 -1.70 -1.55
N GLY A 222 7.32 -1.13 -1.65
CA GLY A 222 8.49 -1.65 -0.93
C GLY A 222 8.23 -1.79 0.57
N TYR A 223 7.66 -0.75 1.21
CA TYR A 223 7.28 -0.78 2.62
C TYR A 223 6.20 -1.81 2.92
N GLY A 224 5.17 -1.91 2.08
CA GLY A 224 4.09 -2.90 2.26
C GLY A 224 4.61 -4.32 2.28
N PHE A 225 5.47 -4.69 1.33
CA PHE A 225 6.12 -6.01 1.33
C PHE A 225 7.09 -6.20 2.49
N GLY A 226 7.76 -5.13 2.94
CA GLY A 226 8.55 -5.15 4.18
C GLY A 226 7.70 -5.57 5.39
N TYR A 227 6.55 -4.93 5.58
CA TYR A 227 5.64 -5.30 6.67
C TYR A 227 5.11 -6.72 6.51
N LEU A 228 4.67 -7.13 5.31
CA LEU A 228 4.20 -8.50 5.10
C LEU A 228 5.29 -9.55 5.40
N LEU A 229 6.54 -9.33 4.99
CA LEU A 229 7.65 -10.22 5.34
C LEU A 229 7.93 -10.24 6.85
N LYS A 230 7.89 -9.09 7.53
CA LYS A 230 8.02 -9.02 9.00
C LYS A 230 6.93 -9.87 9.67
N LEU A 231 5.69 -9.78 9.21
CA LEU A 231 4.55 -10.54 9.73
C LEU A 231 4.69 -12.05 9.46
N LEU A 232 5.02 -12.43 8.23
CA LEU A 232 5.16 -13.83 7.80
C LEU A 232 6.34 -14.55 8.47
N THR A 233 7.47 -13.86 8.63
CA THR A 233 8.69 -14.44 9.20
C THR A 233 8.77 -14.30 10.72
N CYS A 234 7.98 -13.39 11.30
CA CYS A 234 8.05 -13.00 12.71
C CYS A 234 9.48 -12.61 13.13
N ARG A 235 10.24 -11.99 12.22
CA ARG A 235 11.64 -11.58 12.39
C ARG A 235 11.83 -10.16 11.88
N THR A 236 12.90 -9.51 12.34
CA THR A 236 13.39 -8.29 11.70
C THR A 236 13.77 -8.58 10.26
N LEU A 237 13.64 -7.59 9.39
CA LEU A 237 14.03 -7.70 8.00
C LEU A 237 15.53 -7.99 7.87
N PRO A 238 15.98 -8.64 6.76
CA PRO A 238 17.39 -8.97 6.55
C PRO A 238 18.32 -7.75 6.61
N ASP A 239 19.58 -7.93 7.03
CA ASP A 239 20.53 -6.80 7.09
C ASP A 239 20.95 -6.29 5.69
N ARG A 240 20.77 -7.11 4.66
CA ARG A 240 21.16 -6.77 3.28
C ARG A 240 19.96 -6.85 2.36
N GLN A 241 19.92 -5.92 1.41
CA GLN A 241 18.88 -5.85 0.38
C GLN A 241 18.77 -7.14 -0.43
N THR A 242 19.90 -7.80 -0.72
CA THR A 242 19.90 -9.11 -1.41
C THR A 242 19.09 -10.15 -0.63
N GLY A 243 19.28 -10.22 0.69
CA GLY A 243 18.54 -11.15 1.54
C GLY A 243 17.05 -10.81 1.64
N PHE A 244 16.69 -9.54 1.52
CA PHE A 244 15.29 -9.12 1.40
C PHE A 244 14.67 -9.64 0.11
N PHE A 245 15.33 -9.44 -1.04
CA PHE A 245 14.84 -9.97 -2.32
C PHE A 245 14.82 -11.50 -2.38
N ASP A 246 15.77 -12.19 -1.72
CA ASP A 246 15.71 -13.65 -1.58
C ASP A 246 14.40 -14.09 -0.92
N LEU A 247 13.95 -13.39 0.14
CA LEU A 247 12.67 -13.68 0.78
C LEU A 247 11.48 -13.24 -0.07
N ILE A 248 11.53 -12.07 -0.71
CA ILE A 248 10.48 -11.61 -1.62
C ILE A 248 10.22 -12.66 -2.71
N ASN A 249 11.27 -13.15 -3.36
CA ASN A 249 11.14 -14.14 -4.44
C ASN A 249 10.59 -15.50 -3.96
N ILE A 250 10.81 -15.84 -2.69
CA ILE A 250 10.24 -17.05 -2.09
C ILE A 250 8.76 -16.86 -1.77
N TYR A 251 8.42 -15.80 -1.03
CA TYR A 251 7.05 -15.59 -0.51
C TYR A 251 6.08 -15.01 -1.54
N PHE A 252 6.57 -14.21 -2.48
CA PHE A 252 5.80 -13.48 -3.49
C PHE A 252 6.42 -13.69 -4.88
N PRO A 253 6.40 -14.92 -5.42
CA PRO A 253 7.10 -15.27 -6.66
C PRO A 253 6.63 -14.46 -7.89
N MET A 254 5.36 -14.04 -7.90
CA MET A 254 4.81 -13.16 -8.94
C MET A 254 4.33 -11.87 -8.31
N LEU A 255 5.09 -10.79 -8.49
CA LEU A 255 4.77 -9.45 -7.99
C LEU A 255 5.00 -8.37 -9.05
N TYR A 256 4.15 -7.35 -9.05
CA TYR A 256 4.22 -6.20 -9.93
C TYR A 256 4.13 -4.90 -9.14
N ASP A 257 5.11 -4.02 -9.33
CA ASP A 257 5.04 -2.65 -8.86
C ASP A 257 4.63 -1.73 -10.01
N ILE A 258 3.44 -1.14 -9.93
CA ILE A 258 2.90 -0.21 -10.91
C ILE A 258 3.85 0.96 -11.13
N LYS A 259 4.53 1.46 -10.09
CA LYS A 259 5.48 2.56 -10.22
C LYS A 259 6.68 2.18 -11.08
N HIS A 260 7.08 0.92 -11.04
CA HIS A 260 8.08 0.36 -11.95
C HIS A 260 7.51 0.24 -13.38
N LEU A 261 6.32 -0.32 -13.55
CA LEU A 261 5.68 -0.44 -14.87
C LEU A 261 5.53 0.91 -15.59
N MET A 262 5.16 1.96 -14.85
CA MET A 262 5.05 3.32 -15.39
C MET A 262 6.35 3.83 -16.05
N LYS A 263 7.53 3.31 -15.69
CA LYS A 263 8.80 3.67 -16.35
C LYS A 263 8.80 3.29 -17.84
N PHE A 264 8.00 2.31 -18.23
CA PHE A 264 7.89 1.80 -19.60
C PHE A 264 6.68 2.37 -20.35
N CYS A 265 5.87 3.19 -19.69
CA CYS A 265 4.69 3.82 -20.28
C CYS A 265 5.00 5.28 -20.65
N ASN A 266 4.92 5.61 -21.93
CA ASN A 266 5.17 6.97 -22.40
C ASN A 266 4.08 7.93 -21.87
N GLY A 267 4.51 9.02 -21.23
CA GLY A 267 3.62 10.10 -20.78
C GLY A 267 2.94 9.87 -19.43
N ILE A 268 3.22 8.76 -18.75
CA ILE A 268 2.63 8.44 -17.44
C ILE A 268 3.63 8.73 -16.32
N HIS A 269 3.37 9.80 -15.56
CA HIS A 269 4.16 10.18 -14.39
C HIS A 269 3.26 10.80 -13.31
N GLY A 270 3.48 10.43 -12.06
CA GLY A 270 2.67 10.94 -10.94
C GLY A 270 2.60 9.96 -9.78
N ASP A 271 1.83 10.31 -8.77
CA ASP A 271 1.35 9.39 -7.74
C ASP A 271 0.17 8.54 -8.27
N LEU A 272 -0.40 7.70 -7.40
CA LEU A 272 -1.52 6.83 -7.75
C LEU A 272 -2.76 7.64 -8.12
N ASN A 273 -3.09 8.70 -7.36
CA ASN A 273 -4.25 9.55 -7.62
C ASN A 273 -4.21 10.18 -9.02
N LYS A 274 -3.06 10.71 -9.43
CA LYS A 274 -2.89 11.22 -10.78
C LYS A 274 -2.96 10.11 -11.84
N LEU A 275 -2.46 8.91 -11.54
CA LEU A 275 -2.54 7.78 -12.45
C LEU A 275 -4.00 7.36 -12.67
N VAL A 276 -4.79 7.22 -11.61
CA VAL A 276 -6.19 6.78 -11.72
C VAL A 276 -7.09 7.83 -12.38
N GLU A 277 -6.80 9.12 -12.18
CA GLU A 277 -7.46 10.21 -12.91
C GLU A 277 -7.20 10.11 -14.42
N LEU A 278 -5.97 9.80 -14.81
CA LEU A 278 -5.59 9.62 -16.22
C LEU A 278 -6.19 8.35 -16.85
N LEU A 279 -6.42 7.32 -16.04
CA LEU A 279 -6.98 6.04 -16.47
C LEU A 279 -8.51 5.96 -16.29
N GLU A 280 -9.14 7.05 -15.85
CA GLU A 280 -10.59 7.14 -15.62
C GLU A 280 -11.13 6.04 -14.65
N VAL A 281 -10.32 5.63 -13.68
CA VAL A 281 -10.71 4.64 -12.67
C VAL A 281 -11.41 5.35 -11.51
N GLU A 282 -12.70 5.03 -11.30
CA GLU A 282 -13.48 5.61 -10.20
C GLU A 282 -13.11 4.99 -8.84
N ARG A 283 -12.92 5.84 -7.83
CA ARG A 283 -12.63 5.41 -6.46
C ARG A 283 -13.88 4.85 -5.79
N VAL A 284 -13.72 3.75 -5.07
CA VAL A 284 -14.70 3.28 -4.09
C VAL A 284 -14.14 3.45 -2.68
N GLY A 285 -14.91 4.08 -1.80
CA GLY A 285 -14.54 4.31 -0.41
C GLY A 285 -13.89 5.68 -0.18
N VAL A 286 -13.33 5.84 1.01
CA VAL A 286 -12.69 7.10 1.44
C VAL A 286 -11.26 7.15 0.90
N ASP A 287 -10.77 8.33 0.55
CA ASP A 287 -9.36 8.55 0.19
C ASP A 287 -8.45 8.26 1.40
N HIS A 288 -7.25 7.73 1.16
CA HIS A 288 -6.28 7.34 2.20
C HIS A 288 -6.79 6.26 3.18
N GLN A 289 -7.59 5.34 2.66
CA GLN A 289 -7.91 4.10 3.33
C GLN A 289 -7.37 2.95 2.48
N SER A 290 -6.60 2.06 3.10
CA SER A 290 -5.86 1.04 2.38
C SER A 290 -6.75 0.15 1.49
N GLY A 291 -8.00 -0.16 1.89
CA GLY A 291 -8.93 -0.92 1.04
C GLY A 291 -9.36 -0.16 -0.23
N SER A 292 -9.63 1.13 -0.10
CA SER A 292 -9.98 2.03 -1.22
C SER A 292 -8.80 2.19 -2.19
N ASP A 293 -7.59 2.35 -1.65
CA ASP A 293 -6.36 2.49 -2.44
C ASP A 293 -5.91 1.17 -3.08
N SER A 294 -6.16 0.00 -2.46
CA SER A 294 -5.92 -1.30 -3.08
C SER A 294 -6.87 -1.57 -4.26
N PHE A 295 -8.11 -1.07 -4.20
CA PHE A 295 -9.06 -1.14 -5.33
C PHE A 295 -8.60 -0.29 -6.51
N LEU A 296 -8.18 0.94 -6.25
CA LEU A 296 -7.57 1.80 -7.27
C LEU A 296 -6.30 1.19 -7.87
N THR A 297 -5.48 0.57 -7.03
CA THR A 297 -4.27 -0.15 -7.45
C THR A 297 -4.61 -1.29 -8.41
N ALA A 298 -5.66 -2.08 -8.14
CA ALA A 298 -6.13 -3.13 -9.04
C ALA A 298 -6.56 -2.56 -10.40
N GLY A 299 -7.42 -1.54 -10.41
CA GLY A 299 -7.91 -0.90 -11.63
C GLY A 299 -6.78 -0.27 -12.46
N ALA A 300 -5.86 0.44 -11.81
CA ALA A 300 -4.71 1.05 -12.47
C ALA A 300 -3.80 0.01 -13.13
N PHE A 301 -3.54 -1.12 -12.46
CA PHE A 301 -2.75 -2.20 -13.06
C PHE A 301 -3.44 -2.80 -14.28
N ARG A 302 -4.76 -3.05 -14.21
CA ARG A 302 -5.54 -3.58 -15.33
C ARG A 302 -5.45 -2.69 -16.55
N GLU A 303 -5.76 -1.41 -16.39
CA GLU A 303 -5.72 -0.44 -17.48
C GLU A 303 -4.32 -0.27 -18.07
N LEU A 304 -3.28 -0.27 -17.23
CA LEU A 304 -1.90 -0.24 -17.72
C LEU A 304 -1.52 -1.50 -18.49
N SER A 305 -1.84 -2.68 -17.94
CA SER A 305 -1.58 -3.98 -18.54
C SER A 305 -2.19 -4.08 -19.93
N ASP A 306 -3.46 -3.68 -20.07
CA ASP A 306 -4.19 -3.78 -21.33
C ASP A 306 -3.72 -2.75 -22.36
N THR A 307 -3.49 -1.50 -21.92
CA THR A 307 -3.17 -0.39 -22.82
C THR A 307 -1.71 -0.36 -23.28
N PHE A 308 -0.77 -0.67 -22.39
CA PHE A 308 0.67 -0.49 -22.66
C PHE A 308 1.43 -1.80 -22.86
N PHE A 309 0.91 -2.89 -22.32
CA PHE A 309 1.62 -4.18 -22.30
C PHE A 309 0.89 -5.28 -23.08
N ASN A 310 -0.31 -5.01 -23.64
CA ASN A 310 -1.15 -6.01 -24.31
C ASN A 310 -1.38 -7.27 -23.47
N GLY A 311 -1.43 -7.14 -22.14
CA GLY A 311 -1.52 -8.25 -21.20
C GLY A 311 -0.20 -8.97 -20.86
N GLU A 312 0.90 -8.70 -21.59
CA GLU A 312 2.19 -9.38 -21.41
C GLU A 312 3.09 -8.64 -20.40
N THR A 313 2.83 -8.86 -19.10
CA THR A 313 3.53 -8.16 -18.00
C THR A 313 4.63 -8.99 -17.34
N GLU A 314 4.72 -10.30 -17.61
CA GLU A 314 5.53 -11.27 -16.86
C GLU A 314 7.01 -10.90 -16.76
N LYS A 315 7.57 -10.30 -17.81
CA LYS A 315 8.99 -9.88 -17.84
C LYS A 315 9.33 -8.73 -16.90
N TYR A 316 8.32 -8.02 -16.39
CA TYR A 316 8.47 -6.92 -15.44
C TYR A 316 8.21 -7.33 -13.99
N SER A 317 7.93 -8.62 -13.75
CA SER A 317 7.68 -9.15 -12.41
C SER A 317 8.95 -9.17 -11.55
N GLY A 318 8.77 -9.15 -10.23
CA GLY A 318 9.87 -9.29 -9.26
C GLY A 318 10.62 -7.99 -8.95
N VAL A 319 10.22 -6.85 -9.53
CA VAL A 319 10.88 -5.56 -9.33
C VAL A 319 10.05 -4.64 -8.45
N LEU A 320 10.66 -4.12 -7.39
CA LEU A 320 10.09 -3.10 -6.51
C LEU A 320 10.74 -1.74 -6.78
N TYR A 321 9.94 -0.71 -7.06
CA TYR A 321 10.47 0.59 -7.44
C TYR A 321 11.31 1.20 -6.31
N GLY A 322 12.50 1.70 -6.65
CA GLY A 322 13.42 2.35 -5.69
C GLY A 322 14.24 1.37 -4.84
N LEU A 323 14.13 0.05 -5.10
CA LEU A 323 14.90 -1.02 -4.47
C LEU A 323 15.49 -1.94 -5.56
N GLY A 324 16.49 -2.73 -5.19
CA GLY A 324 17.16 -3.70 -6.07
C GLY A 324 18.29 -3.07 -6.89
N ASP A 325 18.92 -3.87 -7.73
CA ASP A 325 19.79 -3.35 -8.77
C ASP A 325 18.91 -2.85 -9.92
N GLU A 326 18.96 -1.55 -10.23
CA GLU A 326 18.39 -1.00 -11.46
C GLU A 326 19.29 -1.41 -12.64
N THR A 327 19.36 -2.71 -12.94
CA THR A 327 19.94 -3.17 -14.21
C THR A 327 18.85 -3.07 -15.26
N ASP A 328 18.88 -1.97 -16.01
CA ASP A 328 18.20 -1.83 -17.30
C ASP A 328 18.62 -2.92 -18.31
#